data_AF-T1FFZ9-F1
#
_entry.id   AF-T1FFZ9-F1
#
_cell.length_a   1.000
_cell.length_b   1.000
_cell.length_c   1.000
_cell.angle_alpha   90.00
_cell.angle_beta   90.00
_cell.angle_gamma   90.00
#
_symmetry.space_group_name_H-M   'P 1'
#
loop_
_entity.id
_entity.type
_entity.pdbx_description
1 polymer ?
#
loop_
_entity_poly.entity_id
_entity_poly.type
_entity_poly.pdbx_seq_one_letter_code
_entity_poly.pdbx_strand_id
1 'polypeptide(L)'
;MKDWIDLKLSQDLFIDEIYERVQIAEYYRKNEYDKCVKIQAWFRGIKVRAYLKYLNRCALKIQKVWKGSRDRERVTEMRVIQKIWRGYYSRRCRFNVAERKKYLNEIQRKNSLIRQEQFEKAQELEEKMRMKIARDDVILLQNYVEKNHYLLSTQSIPGVYNNPYKLAPDCLEFKLREVRVSPKFRRYKERAVSNFAISSTMPYQQKSQHLPPKLQGPFKLPHLVHQQKTKPLSLSLIAESEYDSVEKCRERMKIDDMVKRICDRDFITYAKPEPACNIPSIFLPHVSATDRIVRNCLTKNFKPTFPPIK
;
A
#
# COMPACT_ATOMS: atom_id res chain seq x y z
N MET A 1 106.07 -15.60 61.22
CA MET A 1 105.14 -15.39 62.37
C MET A 1 104.06 -14.37 62.02
N LYS A 2 104.39 -13.23 61.37
CA LYS A 2 103.39 -12.28 60.83
C LYS A 2 102.41 -12.90 59.83
N ASP A 3 102.91 -13.66 58.85
CA ASP A 3 102.07 -14.29 57.82
C ASP A 3 101.00 -15.24 58.37
N TRP A 4 101.28 -15.90 59.50
CA TRP A 4 100.33 -16.81 60.14
C TRP A 4 99.25 -16.04 60.92
N ILE A 5 99.61 -14.92 61.53
CA ILE A 5 98.67 -14.02 62.22
C ILE A 5 97.75 -13.36 61.19
N ASP A 6 98.30 -12.89 60.06
CA ASP A 6 97.52 -12.27 58.99
C ASP A 6 96.56 -13.27 58.32
N LEU A 7 97.01 -14.52 58.11
CA LEU A 7 96.15 -15.59 57.61
C LEU A 7 95.02 -15.91 58.60
N LYS A 8 95.32 -15.95 59.91
CA LYS A 8 94.34 -16.22 60.95
C LYS A 8 93.32 -15.09 61.06
N LEU A 9 93.76 -13.84 60.99
CA LEU A 9 92.91 -12.66 60.97
C LEU A 9 92.00 -12.64 59.73
N SER A 10 92.55 -12.96 58.55
CA SER A 10 91.77 -13.09 57.31
C SER A 10 90.73 -14.20 57.40
N GLN A 11 91.06 -15.31 58.06
CA GLN A 11 90.12 -16.41 58.26
C GLN A 11 88.98 -15.99 59.19
N ASP A 12 89.30 -15.30 60.28
CA ASP A 12 88.30 -14.87 61.27
C ASP A 12 87.37 -13.79 60.67
N LEU A 13 87.91 -12.83 59.89
CA LEU A 13 87.10 -11.85 59.14
C LEU A 13 86.16 -12.51 58.13
N PHE A 14 86.62 -13.55 57.43
CA PHE A 14 85.80 -14.29 56.48
C PHE A 14 84.67 -15.07 57.18
N ILE A 15 84.97 -15.63 58.35
CA ILE A 15 83.99 -16.32 59.19
C ILE A 15 82.92 -15.32 59.67
N ASP A 16 83.33 -14.14 60.13
CA ASP A 16 82.41 -13.08 60.55
C ASP A 16 81.50 -12.62 59.40
N GLU A 17 82.05 -12.41 58.20
CA GLU A 17 81.27 -12.06 57.01
C GLU A 17 80.22 -13.13 56.67
N ILE A 18 80.55 -14.43 56.79
CA ILE A 18 79.58 -15.52 56.58
C ILE A 18 78.46 -15.43 57.61
N TYR A 19 78.79 -15.23 58.89
CA TYR A 19 77.79 -15.15 59.94
C TYR A 19 76.86 -13.95 59.76
N GLU A 20 77.39 -12.78 59.39
CA GLU A 20 76.58 -11.59 59.07
C GLU A 20 75.62 -11.87 57.91
N ARG A 21 76.10 -12.50 56.83
CA ARG A 21 75.24 -12.87 55.69
C ARG A 21 74.13 -13.84 56.08
N VAL A 22 74.43 -14.82 56.94
CA VAL A 22 73.43 -15.77 57.46
C VAL A 22 72.40 -15.06 58.33
N GLN A 23 72.82 -14.14 59.21
CA GLN A 23 71.90 -13.36 60.03
C GLN A 23 70.98 -12.48 59.20
N ILE A 24 71.51 -11.81 58.17
CA ILE A 24 70.73 -11.02 57.22
C ILE A 24 69.73 -11.90 56.48
N ALA A 25 70.15 -13.07 56.00
CA ALA A 25 69.27 -14.02 55.32
C ALA A 25 68.13 -14.52 56.23
N GLU A 26 68.42 -14.90 57.48
CA GLU A 26 67.40 -15.31 58.44
C GLU A 26 66.45 -14.17 58.81
N TYR A 27 66.97 -12.94 58.95
CA TYR A 27 66.14 -11.75 59.20
C TYR A 27 65.11 -11.52 58.09
N TYR A 28 65.49 -11.70 56.81
CA TYR A 28 64.58 -11.51 55.68
C TYR A 28 63.76 -12.74 55.29
N ARG A 29 64.15 -13.95 55.71
CA ARG A 29 63.54 -15.24 55.31
C ARG A 29 62.01 -15.24 55.38
N LYS A 30 61.45 -14.78 56.50
CA LYS A 30 59.99 -14.75 56.71
C LYS A 30 59.31 -13.74 55.78
N ASN A 31 59.89 -12.55 55.63
CA ASN A 31 59.33 -11.49 54.78
C ASN A 31 59.33 -11.90 53.30
N GLU A 32 60.41 -12.53 52.84
CA GLU A 32 60.50 -13.07 51.48
C GLU A 32 59.49 -14.19 51.26
N TYR A 33 59.38 -15.12 52.20
CA TYR A 33 58.38 -16.18 52.16
C TYR A 33 56.95 -15.62 52.06
N ASP A 34 56.59 -14.67 52.91
CA ASP A 34 55.25 -14.04 52.91
C ASP A 34 54.95 -13.33 51.58
N LYS A 35 55.94 -12.65 51.00
CA LYS A 35 55.83 -12.02 49.67
C LYS A 35 55.63 -13.09 48.58
N CYS A 36 56.40 -14.18 48.60
CA CYS A 36 56.26 -15.29 47.66
C CYS A 36 54.85 -15.91 47.74
N VAL A 37 54.34 -16.15 48.95
CA VAL A 37 52.98 -16.68 49.15
C VAL A 37 51.94 -15.75 48.55
N LYS A 38 52.07 -14.42 48.73
CA LYS A 38 51.17 -13.42 48.11
C LYS A 38 51.20 -13.47 46.59
N ILE A 39 52.40 -13.54 45.98
CA ILE A 39 52.56 -13.64 44.52
C ILE A 39 51.90 -14.92 44.01
N GLN A 40 52.16 -16.06 44.65
CA GLN A 40 51.57 -17.33 44.24
C GLN A 40 50.04 -17.34 44.40
N ALA A 41 49.52 -16.81 45.51
CA ALA A 41 48.07 -16.69 45.74
C ALA A 41 47.41 -15.80 44.68
N TRP A 42 48.03 -14.67 44.35
CA TRP A 42 47.58 -13.79 43.28
C TRP A 42 47.54 -14.50 41.93
N PHE A 43 48.61 -15.21 41.56
CA PHE A 43 48.70 -15.96 40.30
C PHE A 43 47.64 -17.07 40.21
N ARG A 44 47.50 -17.88 41.27
CA ARG A 44 46.45 -18.93 41.36
C ARG A 44 45.06 -18.31 41.18
N GLY A 45 44.81 -17.17 41.84
CA GLY A 45 43.56 -16.42 41.70
C GLY A 45 43.30 -15.90 40.29
N ILE A 46 44.33 -15.37 39.60
CA ILE A 46 44.21 -14.92 38.21
C ILE A 46 43.83 -16.08 37.29
N LYS A 47 44.50 -17.22 37.42
CA LYS A 47 44.24 -18.41 36.60
C LYS A 47 42.79 -18.88 36.74
N VAL A 48 42.30 -19.00 37.97
CA VAL A 48 40.90 -19.40 38.25
C VAL A 48 39.91 -18.38 37.69
N ARG A 49 40.12 -17.08 37.94
CA ARG A 49 39.22 -16.03 37.43
C ARG A 49 39.19 -15.97 35.90
N ALA A 50 40.34 -16.16 35.24
CA ALA A 50 40.41 -16.22 33.78
C ALA A 50 39.60 -17.41 33.23
N TYR A 51 39.73 -18.58 33.87
CA TYR A 51 38.97 -19.77 33.49
C TYR A 51 37.46 -19.61 33.71
N LEU A 52 37.03 -19.07 34.85
CA LEU A 52 35.62 -18.78 35.11
C LEU A 52 35.05 -17.77 34.10
N LYS A 53 35.82 -16.74 33.72
CA LYS A 53 35.42 -15.80 32.66
C LYS A 53 35.26 -16.50 31.32
N TYR A 54 36.15 -17.43 30.97
CA TYR A 54 36.04 -18.23 29.75
C TYR A 54 34.76 -19.09 29.76
N LEU A 55 34.52 -19.83 30.85
CA LEU A 55 33.30 -20.65 30.99
C LEU A 55 32.02 -19.81 30.88
N ASN A 56 31.98 -18.66 31.55
CA ASN A 56 30.85 -17.73 31.46
C ASN A 56 30.63 -17.22 30.03
N ARG A 57 31.71 -16.89 29.29
CA ARG A 57 31.59 -16.50 27.87
C ARG A 57 31.00 -17.62 27.02
N CYS A 58 31.44 -18.86 27.22
CA CYS A 58 30.92 -20.03 26.53
C CYS A 58 29.43 -20.25 26.84
N ALA A 59 29.05 -20.20 28.12
CA ALA A 59 27.66 -20.34 28.56
C ALA A 59 26.77 -19.24 27.97
N LEU A 60 27.20 -17.97 28.04
CA LEU A 60 26.47 -16.84 27.45
C LEU A 60 26.31 -16.98 25.94
N LYS A 61 27.31 -17.51 25.23
CA LYS A 61 27.22 -17.76 23.78
C LYS A 61 26.13 -18.78 23.47
N ILE A 62 26.10 -19.90 24.21
CA ILE A 62 25.06 -20.93 24.07
C ILE A 62 23.68 -20.35 24.37
N GLN A 63 23.53 -19.66 25.50
CA GLN A 63 22.27 -19.04 25.91
C GLN A 63 21.76 -18.01 24.90
N LYS A 64 22.64 -17.15 24.37
CA LYS A 64 22.30 -16.13 23.37
C LYS A 64 21.78 -16.77 22.09
N VAL A 65 22.46 -17.80 21.60
CA VAL A 65 22.05 -18.52 20.39
C VAL A 65 20.69 -19.20 20.59
N TRP A 66 20.50 -19.88 21.72
CA TRP A 66 19.24 -20.56 22.04
C TRP A 66 18.06 -19.58 22.16
N LYS A 67 18.22 -18.50 22.94
CA LYS A 67 17.19 -17.45 23.07
C LYS A 67 16.82 -16.88 21.70
N GLY A 68 17.82 -16.52 20.91
CA GLY A 68 17.61 -16.00 19.56
C GLY A 68 16.90 -16.98 18.63
N SER A 69 17.17 -18.29 18.74
CA SER A 69 16.47 -19.31 17.96
C SER A 69 14.98 -19.36 18.30
N ARG A 70 14.68 -19.42 19.61
CA ARG A 70 13.30 -19.47 20.11
C ARG A 70 12.51 -18.20 19.79
N ASP A 71 13.13 -17.04 19.87
CA ASP A 71 12.48 -15.77 19.53
C ASP A 71 12.17 -15.69 18.03
N ARG A 72 13.08 -16.18 17.16
CA ARG A 72 12.84 -16.27 15.72
C ARG A 72 11.68 -17.20 15.40
N GLU A 73 11.60 -18.37 16.05
CA GLU A 73 10.51 -19.32 15.90
C GLU A 73 9.15 -18.67 16.20
N ARG A 74 9.02 -17.98 17.34
CA ARG A 74 7.80 -17.23 17.69
C ARG A 74 7.42 -16.18 16.64
N VAL A 75 8.40 -15.44 16.12
CA VAL A 75 8.16 -14.45 15.07
C VAL A 75 7.69 -15.13 13.78
N THR A 76 8.23 -16.30 13.44
CA THR A 76 7.77 -17.07 12.26
C THR A 76 6.34 -17.57 12.42
N GLU A 77 5.96 -18.09 13.59
CA GLU A 77 4.59 -18.50 13.89
C GLU A 77 3.61 -17.31 13.74
N MET A 78 3.94 -16.17 14.35
CA MET A 78 3.13 -14.97 14.25
C MET A 78 2.98 -14.50 12.79
N ARG A 79 4.05 -14.55 11.99
CA ARG A 79 4.00 -14.21 10.56
C ARG A 79 3.09 -15.15 9.77
N VAL A 80 3.10 -16.45 10.07
CA VAL A 80 2.21 -17.43 9.44
C VAL A 80 0.75 -17.12 9.77
N ILE A 81 0.43 -16.86 11.05
CA ILE A 81 -0.92 -16.48 11.48
C ILE A 81 -1.38 -15.21 10.75
N GLN A 82 -0.53 -14.17 10.71
CA GLN A 82 -0.83 -12.93 10.00
C GLN A 82 -1.06 -13.14 8.50
N LYS A 83 -0.25 -13.99 7.84
CA LYS A 83 -0.42 -14.33 6.42
C LYS A 83 -1.77 -15.01 6.16
N ILE A 84 -2.15 -15.98 7.00
CA ILE A 84 -3.43 -16.69 6.89
C ILE A 84 -4.58 -15.69 7.05
N TRP A 85 -4.54 -14.84 8.09
CA TRP A 85 -5.56 -13.83 8.34
C TRP A 85 -5.70 -12.82 7.20
N ARG A 86 -4.59 -12.30 6.68
CA ARG A 86 -4.62 -11.39 5.52
C ARG A 86 -5.26 -12.05 4.30
N GLY A 87 -4.95 -13.32 4.05
CA GLY A 87 -5.56 -14.09 2.96
C GLY A 87 -7.06 -14.30 3.14
N TYR A 88 -7.47 -14.70 4.34
CA TYR A 88 -8.89 -14.86 4.71
C TYR A 88 -9.67 -13.55 4.55
N TYR A 89 -9.16 -12.46 5.15
CA TYR A 89 -9.80 -11.15 5.09
C TYR A 89 -9.93 -10.64 3.65
N SER A 90 -8.90 -10.78 2.82
CA SER A 90 -8.95 -10.37 1.41
C SER A 90 -10.05 -11.09 0.62
N ARG A 91 -10.14 -12.42 0.77
CA ARG A 91 -11.15 -13.25 0.08
C ARG A 91 -12.57 -12.95 0.56
N ARG A 92 -12.74 -12.64 1.85
CA ARG A 92 -14.06 -12.37 2.44
C ARG A 92 -14.52 -10.94 2.19
N CYS A 93 -13.65 -9.95 2.32
CA CYS A 93 -14.03 -8.54 2.41
C CYS A 93 -13.68 -7.70 1.18
N ARG A 94 -12.61 -8.02 0.43
CA ARG A 94 -12.21 -7.23 -0.75
C ARG A 94 -12.73 -7.81 -2.06
N PHE A 95 -12.72 -9.13 -2.19
CA PHE A 95 -13.09 -9.84 -3.40
C PHE A 95 -14.21 -10.86 -3.12
N ASN A 96 -15.38 -10.38 -2.68
CA ASN A 96 -16.55 -11.24 -2.56
C ASN A 96 -17.12 -11.55 -3.95
N VAL A 97 -16.57 -12.59 -4.58
CA VAL A 97 -16.96 -13.03 -5.93
C VAL A 97 -18.44 -13.42 -6.00
N ALA A 98 -18.98 -14.00 -4.92
CA ALA A 98 -20.38 -14.42 -4.87
C ALA A 98 -21.34 -13.23 -4.90
N GLU A 99 -21.09 -12.19 -4.09
CA GLU A 99 -21.88 -10.96 -4.11
C GLU A 99 -21.74 -10.21 -5.43
N ARG A 100 -20.52 -10.11 -5.98
CA ARG A 100 -20.30 -9.48 -7.29
C ARG A 100 -21.05 -10.20 -8.41
N LYS A 101 -21.03 -11.54 -8.41
CA LYS A 101 -21.78 -12.36 -9.38
C LYS A 101 -23.29 -12.13 -9.24
N LYS A 102 -23.82 -12.08 -8.01
CA LYS A 102 -25.24 -11.77 -7.76
C LYS A 102 -25.62 -10.40 -8.33
N TYR A 103 -24.82 -9.37 -8.05
CA TYR A 103 -25.03 -8.03 -8.58
C TYR A 103 -25.04 -7.98 -10.12
N LEU A 104 -24.07 -8.63 -10.77
CA LEU A 104 -24.01 -8.68 -12.23
C LEU A 104 -25.22 -9.39 -12.85
N ASN A 105 -25.68 -10.48 -12.24
CA ASN A 105 -26.88 -11.19 -12.68
C ASN A 105 -28.14 -10.30 -12.54
N GLU A 106 -28.25 -9.55 -11.44
CA GLU A 106 -29.35 -8.60 -11.25
C GLU A 106 -29.34 -7.47 -12.27
N ILE A 107 -28.15 -6.93 -12.59
CA ILE A 107 -28.00 -5.95 -13.68
C ILE A 107 -28.43 -6.55 -15.01
N GLN A 108 -27.98 -7.78 -15.32
CA GLN A 108 -28.34 -8.43 -16.56
C GLN A 108 -29.86 -8.57 -16.67
N ARG A 109 -30.53 -9.01 -15.60
CA ARG A 109 -31.99 -9.13 -15.54
C ARG A 109 -32.70 -7.80 -15.78
N LYS A 110 -32.25 -6.72 -15.12
CA LYS A 110 -32.80 -5.37 -15.30
C LYS A 110 -32.58 -4.86 -16.72
N ASN A 111 -31.41 -5.07 -17.29
CA ASN A 111 -31.11 -4.66 -18.66
C ASN A 111 -32.00 -5.37 -19.67
N SER A 112 -32.25 -6.68 -19.50
CA SER A 112 -33.21 -7.40 -20.36
C SER A 112 -34.62 -6.83 -20.26
N LEU A 113 -35.08 -6.51 -19.03
CA LEU A 113 -36.40 -5.92 -18.82
C LEU A 113 -36.52 -4.53 -19.46
N ILE A 114 -35.52 -3.66 -19.26
CA ILE A 114 -35.50 -2.32 -19.87
C ILE A 114 -35.49 -2.42 -21.41
N ARG A 115 -34.70 -3.35 -21.98
CA ARG A 115 -34.69 -3.57 -23.43
C ARG A 115 -36.06 -4.02 -23.96
N GLN A 116 -36.74 -4.88 -23.22
CA GLN A 116 -38.09 -5.31 -23.56
C GLN A 116 -39.09 -4.15 -23.49
N GLU A 117 -39.09 -3.37 -22.41
CA GLU A 117 -39.94 -2.19 -22.29
C GLU A 117 -39.67 -1.15 -23.40
N GLN A 118 -38.40 -0.97 -23.78
CA GLN A 118 -38.02 -0.08 -24.88
C GLN A 118 -38.55 -0.59 -26.22
N PHE A 119 -38.51 -1.90 -26.45
CA PHE A 119 -39.04 -2.52 -27.65
C PHE A 119 -40.57 -2.36 -27.75
N GLU A 120 -41.30 -2.65 -26.66
CA GLU A 120 -42.75 -2.49 -26.59
C GLU A 120 -43.18 -1.03 -26.84
N LYS A 121 -42.51 -0.06 -26.20
CA LYS A 121 -42.77 1.37 -26.44
C LYS A 121 -42.46 1.81 -27.87
N ALA A 122 -41.42 1.25 -28.48
CA ALA A 122 -41.08 1.54 -29.87
C ALA A 122 -42.17 1.01 -30.83
N GLN A 123 -42.68 -0.20 -30.59
CA GLN A 123 -43.80 -0.76 -31.34
C GLN A 123 -45.07 0.08 -31.20
N GLU A 124 -45.45 0.44 -29.96
CA GLU A 124 -46.61 1.31 -29.74
C GLU A 124 -46.48 2.67 -30.45
N LEU A 125 -45.28 3.25 -30.46
CA LEU A 125 -45.03 4.52 -31.13
C LEU A 125 -45.16 4.37 -32.65
N GLU A 126 -44.64 3.27 -33.21
CA GLU A 126 -44.74 2.96 -34.63
C GLU A 126 -46.21 2.75 -35.04
N GLU A 127 -46.98 2.00 -34.26
CA GLU A 127 -48.42 1.82 -34.50
C GLU A 127 -49.19 3.13 -34.41
N LYS A 128 -48.93 3.96 -33.39
CA LYS A 128 -49.53 5.29 -33.26
C LYS A 128 -49.18 6.18 -34.45
N MET A 129 -47.95 6.08 -34.96
CA MET A 129 -47.51 6.84 -36.14
C MET A 129 -48.17 6.33 -37.41
N ARG A 130 -48.27 5.02 -37.61
CA ARG A 130 -49.02 4.41 -38.73
C ARG A 130 -50.49 4.81 -38.71
N MET A 131 -51.13 4.78 -37.54
CA MET A 131 -52.52 5.22 -37.38
C MET A 131 -52.70 6.72 -37.60
N LYS A 132 -51.72 7.55 -37.25
CA LYS A 132 -51.72 8.98 -37.58
C LYS A 132 -51.60 9.20 -39.08
N ILE A 133 -50.63 8.57 -39.74
CA ILE A 133 -50.45 8.65 -41.19
C ILE A 133 -51.73 8.22 -41.91
N ALA A 134 -52.32 7.08 -41.53
CA ALA A 134 -53.58 6.61 -42.12
C ALA A 134 -54.74 7.59 -41.89
N ARG A 135 -54.84 8.22 -40.71
CA ARG A 135 -55.85 9.27 -40.46
C ARG A 135 -55.59 10.51 -41.32
N ASP A 136 -54.34 10.95 -41.40
CA ASP A 136 -53.93 12.13 -42.16
C ASP A 136 -54.18 11.91 -43.67
N ASP A 137 -53.92 10.70 -44.19
CA ASP A 137 -54.23 10.29 -45.56
C ASP A 137 -55.74 10.33 -45.85
N VAL A 138 -56.57 9.84 -44.92
CA VAL A 138 -58.04 9.91 -45.06
C VAL A 138 -58.52 11.37 -45.05
N ILE A 139 -57.99 12.20 -44.15
CA ILE A 139 -58.32 13.63 -44.08
C ILE A 139 -57.89 14.36 -45.36
N LEU A 140 -56.68 14.07 -45.87
CA LEU A 140 -56.17 14.64 -47.10
C LEU A 140 -57.05 14.26 -48.29
N LEU A 141 -57.44 12.98 -48.39
CA LEU A 141 -58.34 12.49 -49.43
C LEU A 141 -59.70 13.17 -49.34
N GLN A 142 -60.27 13.30 -48.13
CA GLN A 142 -61.55 13.99 -47.93
C GLN A 142 -61.49 15.46 -48.35
N ASN A 143 -60.44 16.18 -47.96
CA ASN A 143 -60.20 17.56 -48.37
C ASN A 143 -60.04 17.70 -49.89
N TYR A 144 -59.38 16.72 -50.53
CA TYR A 144 -59.23 16.67 -51.98
C TYR A 144 -60.58 16.47 -52.67
N VAL A 145 -61.39 15.51 -52.21
CA VAL A 145 -62.75 15.27 -52.73
C VAL A 145 -63.62 16.51 -52.57
N GLU A 146 -63.67 17.13 -51.39
CA GLU A 146 -64.47 18.33 -51.17
C GLU A 146 -64.14 19.46 -52.14
N LYS A 147 -62.85 19.65 -52.45
CA LYS A 147 -62.40 20.68 -53.39
C LYS A 147 -62.58 20.31 -54.85
N ASN A 148 -62.53 19.02 -55.20
CA ASN A 148 -62.47 18.54 -56.58
C ASN A 148 -63.67 17.70 -57.01
N HIS A 149 -64.75 17.66 -56.21
CA HIS A 149 -65.93 16.82 -56.47
C HIS A 149 -66.60 17.09 -57.82
N TYR A 150 -66.49 18.30 -58.36
CA TYR A 150 -67.02 18.68 -59.67
C TYR A 150 -66.25 18.07 -60.85
N LEU A 151 -65.04 17.53 -60.63
CA LEU A 151 -64.26 16.84 -61.67
C LEU A 151 -64.70 15.39 -61.89
N LEU A 152 -65.59 14.86 -61.05
CA LEU A 152 -66.12 13.50 -61.15
C LEU A 152 -67.21 13.42 -62.23
N SER A 153 -67.37 12.24 -62.83
CA SER A 153 -68.43 12.04 -63.83
C SER A 153 -69.81 12.17 -63.19
N THR A 154 -70.68 12.89 -63.89
CA THR A 154 -72.11 12.96 -63.60
C THR A 154 -72.87 12.02 -64.53
N GLN A 155 -74.18 11.82 -64.30
CA GLN A 155 -74.99 10.97 -65.17
C GLN A 155 -75.05 11.49 -66.61
N SER A 156 -74.93 12.81 -66.80
CA SER A 156 -75.08 13.45 -68.11
C SER A 156 -73.75 13.80 -68.77
N ILE A 157 -72.65 13.97 -68.01
CA ILE A 157 -71.34 14.42 -68.52
C ILE A 157 -70.21 13.61 -67.87
N PRO A 158 -69.30 13.00 -68.67
CA PRO A 158 -68.12 12.33 -68.13
C PRO A 158 -67.15 13.33 -67.50
N GLY A 159 -66.60 12.98 -66.34
CA GLY A 159 -65.66 13.80 -65.58
C GLY A 159 -64.24 13.68 -66.11
N VAL A 160 -63.33 14.50 -65.59
CA VAL A 160 -61.92 14.55 -66.04
C VAL A 160 -61.20 13.21 -65.86
N TYR A 161 -61.59 12.44 -64.85
CA TYR A 161 -61.02 11.12 -64.55
C TYR A 161 -61.67 9.97 -65.33
N ASN A 162 -62.70 10.24 -66.14
CA ASN A 162 -63.38 9.26 -67.00
C ASN A 162 -63.10 9.58 -68.47
N ASN A 163 -61.94 9.13 -68.93
CA ASN A 163 -61.51 9.36 -70.29
C ASN A 163 -62.38 8.56 -71.29
N PRO A 164 -62.98 9.18 -72.32
CA PRO A 164 -63.84 8.51 -73.29
C PRO A 164 -63.14 7.41 -74.12
N TYR A 165 -61.81 7.39 -74.13
CA TYR A 165 -61.02 6.35 -74.81
C TYR A 165 -60.70 5.15 -73.90
N LYS A 166 -61.08 5.19 -72.61
CA LYS A 166 -60.91 4.09 -71.66
C LYS A 166 -62.25 3.43 -71.35
N LEU A 167 -62.25 2.11 -71.19
CA LEU A 167 -63.44 1.29 -70.92
C LEU A 167 -64.04 1.53 -69.53
N ALA A 168 -63.25 2.07 -68.60
CA ALA A 168 -63.68 2.36 -67.23
C ALA A 168 -63.01 3.65 -66.72
N PRO A 169 -63.65 4.33 -65.75
CA PRO A 169 -63.05 5.44 -65.02
C PRO A 169 -61.69 5.07 -64.42
N ASP A 170 -60.83 6.07 -64.23
CA ASP A 170 -59.55 5.84 -63.58
C ASP A 170 -59.76 5.34 -62.13
N CYS A 171 -58.81 4.57 -61.61
CA CYS A 171 -58.88 4.01 -60.25
C CYS A 171 -59.05 5.08 -59.16
N LEU A 172 -58.58 6.30 -59.44
CA LEU A 172 -58.80 7.46 -58.57
C LEU A 172 -60.27 7.87 -58.53
N GLU A 173 -61.01 7.82 -59.64
CA GLU A 173 -62.42 8.20 -59.67
C GLU A 173 -63.26 7.27 -58.78
N PHE A 174 -62.96 5.97 -58.78
CA PHE A 174 -63.62 5.01 -57.89
C PHE A 174 -63.38 5.36 -56.41
N LYS A 175 -62.12 5.65 -56.02
CA LYS A 175 -61.79 6.06 -54.64
C LYS A 175 -62.46 7.37 -54.23
N LEU A 176 -62.57 8.34 -55.14
CA LEU A 176 -63.22 9.62 -54.86
C LEU A 176 -64.75 9.50 -54.73
N ARG A 177 -65.38 8.56 -55.45
CA ARG A 177 -66.82 8.27 -55.36
C ARG A 177 -67.21 7.58 -54.04
N GLU A 178 -66.31 6.80 -53.44
CA GLU A 178 -66.54 6.12 -52.15
C GLU A 178 -66.66 7.12 -50.97
N VAL A 179 -66.02 8.28 -51.07
CA VAL A 179 -66.03 9.30 -50.02
C VAL A 179 -67.32 10.11 -50.08
N ARG A 180 -68.21 9.93 -49.10
CA ARG A 180 -69.46 10.72 -48.99
C ARG A 180 -69.16 12.17 -48.59
N VAL A 181 -69.44 13.10 -49.49
CA VAL A 181 -69.36 14.54 -49.20
C VAL A 181 -70.61 14.96 -48.43
N SER A 182 -70.43 15.41 -47.19
CA SER A 182 -71.53 15.96 -46.40
C SER A 182 -71.91 17.34 -46.96
N PRO A 183 -73.20 17.62 -47.22
CA PRO A 183 -73.65 18.96 -47.57
C PRO A 183 -73.31 19.94 -46.44
N LYS A 184 -72.48 20.95 -46.72
CA LYS A 184 -72.20 22.03 -45.77
C LYS A 184 -73.42 22.94 -45.70
N PHE A 185 -74.33 22.68 -44.76
CA PHE A 185 -75.34 23.65 -44.37
C PHE A 185 -74.63 24.88 -43.77
N ARG A 186 -74.72 26.02 -44.46
CA ARG A 186 -74.28 27.31 -43.90
C ARG A 186 -75.16 27.62 -42.70
N ARG A 187 -74.67 27.32 -41.48
CA ARG A 187 -75.26 27.87 -40.26
C ARG A 187 -74.92 29.35 -40.20
N TYR A 188 -75.93 30.20 -40.31
CA TYR A 188 -75.82 31.61 -39.96
C TYR A 188 -75.45 31.68 -38.47
N LYS A 189 -74.26 32.21 -38.13
CA LYS A 189 -73.85 32.40 -36.74
C LYS A 189 -74.59 33.62 -36.19
N GLU A 190 -75.57 33.40 -35.32
CA GLU A 190 -75.99 34.45 -34.39
C GLU A 190 -74.83 34.74 -33.42
N ARG A 191 -74.47 36.02 -33.31
CA ARG A 191 -73.47 36.50 -32.35
C ARG A 191 -74.09 36.43 -30.96
N ALA A 192 -73.80 35.38 -30.20
CA ALA A 192 -74.04 35.38 -28.76
C ALA A 192 -72.94 36.20 -28.05
N VAL A 193 -73.37 37.29 -27.44
CA VAL A 193 -72.60 38.12 -26.49
C VAL A 193 -72.74 37.50 -25.10
N SER A 194 -71.78 37.79 -24.22
CA SER A 194 -71.79 37.58 -22.75
C SER A 194 -71.20 36.24 -22.27
N ASN A 195 -70.35 36.15 -21.23
CA ASN A 195 -69.72 37.14 -20.35
C ASN A 195 -68.37 36.57 -19.91
N PHE A 196 -67.30 37.32 -20.13
CA PHE A 196 -65.97 37.01 -19.61
C PHE A 196 -65.94 37.43 -18.13
N ALA A 197 -66.17 36.49 -17.22
CA ALA A 197 -66.02 36.75 -15.79
C ALA A 197 -64.53 36.82 -15.45
N ILE A 198 -64.02 38.05 -15.34
CA ILE A 198 -62.71 38.38 -14.82
C ILE A 198 -62.77 38.20 -13.30
N SER A 199 -62.32 37.05 -12.79
CA SER A 199 -62.05 36.92 -11.35
C SER A 199 -60.68 37.52 -11.06
N SER A 200 -60.67 38.84 -10.84
CA SER A 200 -59.54 39.59 -10.30
C SER A 200 -59.54 39.41 -8.78
N THR A 201 -58.62 38.59 -8.26
CA THR A 201 -58.11 38.63 -6.88
C THR A 201 -56.97 37.63 -6.77
N MET A 202 -55.79 38.02 -7.25
CA MET A 202 -54.53 37.36 -6.86
C MET A 202 -53.89 38.21 -5.76
N PRO A 203 -53.78 37.73 -4.51
CA PRO A 203 -53.06 38.45 -3.48
C PRO A 203 -51.56 38.43 -3.79
N TYR A 204 -50.97 39.62 -3.84
CA TYR A 204 -49.55 39.88 -4.01
C TYR A 204 -48.77 39.31 -2.81
N GLN A 205 -48.14 38.15 -2.97
CA GLN A 205 -47.20 37.62 -1.99
C GLN A 205 -45.89 38.43 -2.06
N GLN A 206 -45.56 39.11 -0.96
CA GLN A 206 -44.27 39.76 -0.78
C GLN A 206 -43.14 38.73 -0.95
N LYS A 207 -42.26 38.95 -1.93
CA LYS A 207 -41.03 38.17 -2.12
C LYS A 207 -40.11 38.38 -0.92
N SER A 208 -40.10 37.42 0.01
CA SER A 208 -38.99 37.25 0.96
C SER A 208 -37.69 37.10 0.17
N GLN A 209 -36.66 37.88 0.52
CA GLN A 209 -35.33 37.78 -0.06
C GLN A 209 -34.84 36.33 0.05
N HIS A 210 -34.87 35.60 -1.07
CA HIS A 210 -34.35 34.24 -1.13
C HIS A 210 -32.83 34.31 -0.95
N LEU A 211 -32.36 33.88 0.23
CA LEU A 211 -30.99 33.41 0.38
C LEU A 211 -30.75 32.33 -0.68
N PRO A 212 -29.60 32.37 -1.39
CA PRO A 212 -29.34 31.43 -2.47
C PRO A 212 -29.48 29.99 -1.95
N PRO A 213 -30.08 29.09 -2.75
CA PRO A 213 -30.32 27.72 -2.32
C PRO A 213 -29.01 27.08 -1.88
N LYS A 214 -29.03 26.51 -0.67
CA LYS A 214 -27.89 25.75 -0.13
C LYS A 214 -27.59 24.62 -1.11
N LEU A 215 -26.42 24.66 -1.76
CA LEU A 215 -26.00 23.64 -2.71
C LEU A 215 -26.06 22.27 -2.03
N GLN A 216 -27.00 21.43 -2.47
CA GLN A 216 -27.23 20.12 -1.88
C GLN A 216 -26.23 19.12 -2.47
N GLY A 217 -25.27 18.69 -1.65
CA GLY A 217 -24.24 17.73 -2.03
C GLY A 217 -22.85 18.08 -1.47
N PRO A 218 -21.82 17.28 -1.74
CA PRO A 218 -20.45 17.50 -1.26
C PRO A 218 -19.69 18.60 -2.03
N PHE A 219 -20.40 19.42 -2.81
CA PHE A 219 -19.80 20.42 -3.70
C PHE A 219 -19.41 21.67 -2.92
N LYS A 220 -18.16 22.12 -3.10
CA LYS A 220 -17.62 23.34 -2.49
C LYS A 220 -18.24 24.58 -3.14
N LEU A 221 -18.31 25.68 -2.40
CA LEU A 221 -18.79 26.97 -2.90
C LEU A 221 -17.94 27.46 -4.09
N PRO A 222 -18.52 28.17 -5.08
CA PRO A 222 -17.82 28.59 -6.30
C PRO A 222 -16.51 29.34 -6.05
N HIS A 223 -16.44 30.19 -5.02
CA HIS A 223 -15.23 30.94 -4.68
C HIS A 223 -14.10 30.04 -4.15
N LEU A 224 -14.43 28.97 -3.39
CA LEU A 224 -13.45 27.99 -2.92
C LEU A 224 -12.90 27.15 -4.07
N VAL A 225 -13.76 26.82 -5.04
CA VAL A 225 -13.34 26.14 -6.27
C VAL A 225 -12.38 27.04 -7.06
N HIS A 226 -12.67 28.34 -7.13
CA HIS A 226 -11.81 29.30 -7.81
C HIS A 226 -10.44 29.43 -7.12
N GLN A 227 -10.42 29.56 -5.80
CA GLN A 227 -9.19 29.57 -4.99
C GLN A 227 -8.37 28.28 -5.16
N GLN A 228 -9.03 27.13 -5.27
CA GLN A 228 -8.35 25.86 -5.49
C GLN A 228 -7.77 25.75 -6.91
N LYS A 229 -8.41 26.39 -7.91
CA LYS A 229 -7.89 26.49 -9.28
C LYS A 229 -6.73 27.47 -9.41
N THR A 230 -6.73 28.55 -8.63
CA THR A 230 -5.67 29.58 -8.67
C THR A 230 -4.50 29.28 -7.73
N LYS A 231 -4.57 28.20 -6.94
CA LYS A 231 -3.48 27.78 -6.08
C LYS A 231 -2.26 27.40 -6.95
N PRO A 232 -1.09 28.02 -6.74
CA PRO A 232 0.12 27.65 -7.47
C PRO A 232 0.45 26.18 -7.21
N LEU A 233 0.96 25.50 -8.23
CA LEU A 233 1.42 24.12 -8.12
C LEU A 233 2.62 24.10 -7.16
N SER A 234 2.43 23.63 -5.94
CA SER A 234 3.54 23.31 -5.04
C SER A 234 4.29 22.11 -5.62
N LEU A 235 5.59 22.24 -5.81
CA LEU A 235 6.45 21.14 -6.21
C LEU A 235 6.28 20.00 -5.18
N SER A 236 6.29 18.75 -5.66
CA SER A 236 6.28 17.62 -4.73
C SER A 236 7.49 17.72 -3.80
N LEU A 237 7.38 17.27 -2.55
CA LEU A 237 8.50 17.26 -1.61
C LEU A 237 9.79 16.64 -2.21
N ILE A 238 9.64 15.64 -3.09
CA ILE A 238 10.72 14.99 -3.85
C ILE A 238 11.41 15.94 -4.84
N ALA A 239 10.68 16.89 -5.41
CA ALA A 239 11.19 17.89 -6.35
C ALA A 239 11.79 19.12 -5.64
N GLU A 240 11.39 19.39 -4.40
CA GLU A 240 12.01 20.41 -3.55
C GLU A 240 13.28 19.89 -2.85
N SER A 241 13.33 18.60 -2.52
CA SER A 241 14.51 17.95 -1.97
C SER A 241 15.52 17.57 -3.06
N GLU A 242 16.82 17.77 -2.82
CA GLU A 242 17.86 17.18 -3.67
C GLU A 242 17.69 15.65 -3.75
N TYR A 243 17.97 15.09 -4.93
CA TYR A 243 17.85 13.65 -5.22
C TYR A 243 18.60 12.79 -4.17
N ASP A 244 19.80 13.24 -3.76
CA ASP A 244 20.64 12.54 -2.78
C ASP A 244 20.43 13.00 -1.33
N SER A 245 19.33 13.72 -1.04
CA SER A 245 19.10 14.28 0.31
C SER A 245 19.10 13.20 1.39
N VAL A 246 18.61 12.00 1.06
CA VAL A 246 18.55 10.86 1.98
C VAL A 246 19.93 10.25 2.19
N GLU A 247 20.73 10.05 1.13
CA GLU A 247 22.12 9.61 1.22
C GLU A 247 22.96 10.59 2.06
N LYS A 248 22.88 11.89 1.74
CA LYS A 248 23.59 12.96 2.47
C LYS A 248 23.20 12.99 3.95
N CYS A 249 21.92 12.80 4.29
CA CYS A 249 21.49 12.69 5.68
C CYS A 249 22.12 11.48 6.40
N ARG A 250 22.20 10.33 5.72
CA ARG A 250 22.83 9.11 6.27
C ARG A 250 24.32 9.27 6.49
N GLU A 251 25.02 9.95 5.58
CA GLU A 251 26.45 10.24 5.70
C GLU A 251 26.73 11.18 6.86
N ARG A 252 25.93 12.26 7.01
CA ARG A 252 26.02 13.17 8.16
C ARG A 252 25.82 12.44 9.48
N MET A 253 24.81 11.55 9.57
CA MET A 253 24.61 10.72 10.77
C MET A 253 25.82 9.84 11.10
N LYS A 254 26.44 9.21 10.09
CA LYS A 254 27.65 8.38 10.31
C LYS A 254 28.82 9.20 10.82
N ILE A 255 29.02 10.41 10.28
CA ILE A 255 30.09 11.33 10.71
C ILE A 255 29.84 11.75 12.16
N ASP A 256 28.61 12.17 12.49
CA ASP A 256 28.24 12.55 13.86
C ASP A 256 28.43 11.41 14.86
N ASP A 257 28.03 10.19 14.49
CA ASP A 257 28.23 8.99 15.31
C ASP A 257 29.71 8.66 15.49
N MET A 258 30.55 8.94 14.48
CA MET A 258 32.00 8.73 14.56
C MET A 258 32.66 9.78 15.47
N VAL A 259 32.29 11.06 15.33
CA VAL A 259 32.80 12.15 16.19
C VAL A 259 32.40 11.96 17.65
N LYS A 260 31.23 11.37 17.93
CA LYS A 260 30.73 11.10 19.29
C LYS A 260 31.34 9.85 19.94
N ARG A 261 32.15 9.05 19.24
CA ARG A 261 32.85 7.91 19.84
C ARG A 261 34.04 8.39 20.66
N ILE A 262 33.89 8.37 21.97
CA ILE A 262 34.91 8.81 22.96
C ILE A 262 36.13 7.84 23.02
N CYS A 263 36.07 6.67 22.36
CA CYS A 263 37.09 5.63 22.47
C CYS A 263 37.49 5.03 21.10
N ASP A 264 38.27 5.77 20.31
CA ASP A 264 38.88 5.25 19.07
C ASP A 264 40.31 4.71 19.27
N ARG A 265 40.82 4.66 20.51
CA ARG A 265 42.05 3.90 20.78
C ARG A 265 41.71 2.42 20.84
N ASP A 266 42.29 1.65 19.92
CA ASP A 266 42.32 0.19 20.01
C ASP A 266 42.73 -0.20 21.43
N PHE A 267 41.82 -0.89 22.13
CA PHE A 267 42.15 -1.47 23.42
C PHE A 267 43.13 -2.61 23.15
N ILE A 268 44.43 -2.35 23.29
CA ILE A 268 45.48 -3.36 23.16
C ILE A 268 45.29 -4.34 24.31
N THR A 269 44.59 -5.44 24.05
CA THR A 269 44.62 -6.61 24.92
C THR A 269 45.97 -7.32 24.74
N TYR A 270 46.54 -7.85 25.82
CA TYR A 270 47.81 -8.58 25.91
C TYR A 270 47.88 -9.90 25.10
N ALA A 271 47.26 -9.97 23.91
CA ALA A 271 47.00 -11.20 23.17
C ALA A 271 47.22 -11.09 21.66
N LYS A 272 48.23 -10.33 21.21
CA LYS A 272 48.87 -10.60 19.92
C LYS A 272 50.25 -11.19 20.20
N PRO A 273 50.49 -12.49 19.93
CA PRO A 273 51.86 -12.97 19.82
C PRO A 273 52.49 -12.32 18.59
N GLU A 274 53.62 -11.65 18.78
CA GLU A 274 54.48 -11.26 17.68
C GLU A 274 54.92 -12.50 16.90
N PRO A 275 55.05 -12.43 15.57
CA PRO A 275 55.56 -13.54 14.79
C PRO A 275 57.04 -13.78 15.10
N ALA A 276 57.29 -14.90 15.77
CA ALA A 276 58.54 -15.67 15.77
C ALA A 276 59.84 -14.90 16.05
N CYS A 277 60.13 -14.68 17.33
CA CYS A 277 61.50 -14.66 17.83
C CYS A 277 61.68 -15.90 18.72
N ASN A 278 62.61 -16.76 18.33
CA ASN A 278 62.94 -18.02 18.99
C ASN A 278 63.17 -17.84 20.50
N ILE A 279 62.27 -18.39 21.32
CA ILE A 279 62.52 -18.66 22.73
C ILE A 279 62.21 -20.15 22.94
N PRO A 280 63.15 -20.95 23.48
CA PRO A 280 62.96 -22.38 23.63
C PRO A 280 61.81 -22.70 24.58
N SER A 281 60.92 -23.55 24.07
CA SER A 281 59.80 -24.18 24.76
C SER A 281 60.27 -24.89 26.02
N ILE A 282 60.02 -24.29 27.18
CA ILE A 282 60.02 -25.00 28.46
C ILE A 282 58.68 -24.67 29.12
N PHE A 283 57.86 -25.72 29.27
CA PHE A 283 56.58 -25.77 29.98
C PHE A 283 55.32 -25.19 29.29
N LEU A 284 54.69 -26.02 28.46
CA LEU A 284 53.23 -26.02 28.28
C LEU A 284 52.69 -27.42 28.66
N PRO A 285 51.71 -27.54 29.57
CA PRO A 285 51.09 -28.82 29.86
C PRO A 285 50.21 -29.25 28.69
N HIS A 286 50.39 -30.52 28.32
CA HIS A 286 49.65 -31.29 27.33
C HIS A 286 48.14 -30.98 27.30
N VAL A 287 47.68 -30.29 26.25
CA VAL A 287 46.27 -30.05 25.96
C VAL A 287 45.63 -31.37 25.53
N SER A 288 44.67 -31.88 26.31
CA SER A 288 43.94 -33.11 26.02
C SER A 288 43.14 -33.01 24.71
N ALA A 289 43.04 -34.14 24.02
CA ALA A 289 42.48 -34.35 22.67
C ALA A 289 41.00 -33.91 22.43
N THR A 290 40.35 -33.29 23.42
CA THR A 290 38.94 -32.85 23.36
C THR A 290 38.73 -31.61 22.48
N ASP A 291 39.76 -30.80 22.25
CA ASP A 291 39.67 -29.57 21.42
C ASP A 291 39.60 -29.83 19.91
N ARG A 292 39.87 -31.06 19.46
CA ARG A 292 39.80 -31.42 18.03
C ARG A 292 38.37 -31.74 17.58
N ILE A 293 37.52 -32.20 18.50
CA ILE A 293 36.14 -32.63 18.18
C ILE A 293 35.21 -31.41 17.98
N VAL A 294 35.38 -30.34 18.77
CA VAL A 294 34.51 -29.15 18.70
C VAL A 294 34.74 -28.34 17.41
N ARG A 295 35.97 -28.33 16.88
CA ARG A 295 36.28 -27.64 15.61
C ARG A 295 35.68 -28.32 14.38
N ASN A 296 35.61 -29.65 14.36
CA ASN A 296 35.06 -30.41 13.22
C ASN A 296 33.52 -30.31 13.10
N CYS A 297 32.81 -29.99 14.19
CA CYS A 297 31.36 -29.77 14.14
C CYS A 297 30.96 -28.39 13.61
N LEU A 298 31.88 -27.41 13.59
CA LEU A 298 31.59 -26.02 13.20
C LEU A 298 32.01 -25.66 11.78
N THR A 299 32.72 -26.54 11.06
CA THR A 299 33.21 -26.28 9.69
C THR A 299 32.42 -26.99 8.59
N LYS A 300 31.30 -27.67 8.92
CA LYS A 300 30.35 -28.12 7.89
C LYS A 300 29.66 -26.88 7.29
N ASN A 301 30.23 -26.40 6.19
CA ASN A 301 29.72 -25.33 5.35
C ASN A 301 28.25 -25.56 4.98
N PHE A 302 27.32 -24.96 5.73
CA PHE A 302 25.95 -24.75 5.26
C PHE A 302 26.02 -23.66 4.18
N LYS A 303 26.06 -24.07 2.91
CA LYS A 303 25.80 -23.16 1.79
C LYS A 303 24.31 -22.83 1.79
N PRO A 304 23.88 -21.55 1.97
CA PRO A 304 22.49 -21.20 1.80
C PRO A 304 22.16 -21.20 0.29
N THR A 305 21.42 -22.22 -0.15
CA THR A 305 20.78 -22.25 -1.47
C THR A 305 19.51 -21.40 -1.42
N PHE A 306 19.63 -20.09 -1.55
CA PHE A 306 18.48 -19.26 -1.89
C PHE A 306 18.87 -18.32 -3.04
N PRO A 307 18.14 -18.33 -4.17
CA PRO A 307 18.41 -17.41 -5.26
C PRO A 307 18.03 -15.97 -4.87
N PRO A 308 18.68 -14.96 -5.48
CA PRO A 308 18.36 -13.57 -5.24
C PRO A 308 16.96 -13.24 -5.78
N ILE A 309 16.15 -12.65 -4.92
CA ILE A 309 14.82 -12.13 -5.26
C ILE A 309 15.05 -10.80 -6.01
N LYS A 310 14.54 -10.73 -7.25
CA LYS A 310 14.51 -9.52 -8.08
C LYS A 310 13.50 -8.50 -7.57
#